data_AF-A0A354UBD7-F1
#
_entry.id   AF-A0A354UBD7-F1
#
_cell.length_a   1.000
_cell.length_b   1.000
_cell.length_c   1.000
_cell.angle_alpha   90.00
_cell.angle_beta   90.00
_cell.angle_gamma   90.00
#
_symmetry.space_group_name_H-M   'P 1'
#
loop_
_entity.id
_entity.type
_entity.pdbx_description
1 polymer ?
#
loop_
_entity_poly.entity_id
_entity_poly.type
_entity_poly.pdbx_seq_one_letter_code
_entity_poly.pdbx_strand_id
1 'polypeptide(L)'
;MLVSIGLLLSLPLILVVFGIILAVIIAILTLIAEIITKKVLSNKDVQQILDTAKANSNNPLKVSETGNGANGRGGAGMGALGEESYDLSLAKIFPSLKRIDEKYEEEQNVPLLEDVDITLPELALRFRAYMFERHLYFDERTIRNFIGALAVSRLLILEGLSGTGKSMLPRLFSKFVGNKVFYAPVQATWRDRTDLVGYYSEFTNEYKETDFLKRLYEASFKEKEINMMVLDEMNISRIEYYFADFLSVLEYPSQDWLIKVMQIKDGQPQPKNFVDGNVRIPLNTWFIGTANTDDSTFTITDKVYDRAIVLDFLRINDPFENNYNSEEVHISSEQLLKLFDQAKANESNRLNKDDKEKFKKLCDFVLDTFNVTFGNRIMNQIENFVPVYVALGGTKNEALDFIFSRKVIRKLQGKYDEHVKDGLTKMVRFINSLYGKDQLPYTEEAIVELRKKLI
;
A
#
# COMPACT_ATOMS: atom_id res chain seq x y z
N MET A 1 34.51 -42.87 38.84
CA MET A 1 35.04 -43.61 37.67
C MET A 1 34.10 -44.65 37.07
N LEU A 2 33.04 -45.11 37.75
CA LEU A 2 32.12 -46.15 37.20
C LEU A 2 30.99 -45.63 36.30
N VAL A 3 30.63 -44.33 36.35
CA VAL A 3 29.54 -43.76 35.52
C VAL A 3 29.99 -43.48 34.08
N SER A 4 31.27 -43.21 33.86
CA SER A 4 31.80 -42.87 32.53
C SER A 4 31.99 -44.08 31.60
N ILE A 5 32.00 -45.31 32.13
CA ILE A 5 32.15 -46.53 31.34
C ILE A 5 30.79 -46.99 30.77
N GLY A 6 29.68 -46.73 31.47
CA GLY A 6 28.33 -47.06 30.99
C GLY A 6 27.89 -46.23 29.77
N LEU A 7 28.28 -44.95 29.70
CA LEU A 7 27.96 -44.07 28.57
C LEU A 7 28.75 -44.40 27.29
N LEU A 8 29.95 -44.95 27.43
CA LEU A 8 30.81 -45.33 26.30
C LEU A 8 30.33 -46.63 25.63
N LEU A 9 29.61 -47.50 26.35
CA LEU A 9 29.03 -48.72 25.82
C LEU A 9 27.64 -48.52 25.17
N SER A 10 26.92 -47.44 25.49
CA SER A 10 25.58 -47.16 24.93
C SER A 10 25.61 -46.40 23.60
N LEU A 11 26.69 -45.67 23.29
CA LEU A 11 26.84 -44.90 22.05
C LEU A 11 26.73 -45.75 20.76
N PRO A 12 27.41 -46.91 20.64
CA PRO A 12 27.27 -47.74 19.43
C PRO A 12 25.86 -48.32 19.29
N LEU A 13 25.19 -48.64 20.40
CA LEU A 13 23.82 -49.15 20.38
C LEU A 13 22.82 -48.10 19.88
N ILE A 14 22.99 -46.84 20.30
CA ILE A 14 22.15 -45.71 19.86
C ILE A 14 22.34 -45.45 18.37
N LEU A 15 23.57 -45.53 17.85
CA LEU A 15 23.86 -45.38 16.43
C LEU A 15 23.22 -46.49 15.58
N VAL A 16 23.22 -47.74 16.07
CA VAL A 16 22.56 -48.86 15.40
C VAL A 16 21.04 -48.67 15.38
N VAL A 17 20.43 -48.26 16.50
CA VAL A 17 18.99 -47.98 16.57
C VAL A 17 18.62 -46.81 15.64
N PHE A 18 19.43 -45.76 15.59
CA PHE A 18 19.19 -44.62 14.70
C PHE A 18 19.32 -45.02 13.21
N GLY A 19 20.27 -45.88 12.87
CA GLY A 19 20.41 -46.43 11.53
C GLY A 19 19.20 -47.28 11.11
N ILE A 20 18.66 -48.09 12.02
CA ILE A 20 17.45 -48.89 11.75
C ILE A 20 16.23 -47.99 11.56
N ILE A 21 16.07 -46.95 12.38
CA ILE A 21 14.97 -45.97 12.23
C ILE A 21 15.08 -45.25 10.90
N LEU A 22 16.28 -44.83 10.50
CA LEU A 22 16.51 -44.16 9.22
C LEU A 22 16.18 -45.08 8.04
N ALA A 23 16.57 -46.35 8.10
CA ALA A 23 16.26 -47.34 7.07
C ALA A 23 14.74 -47.59 6.95
N VAL A 24 14.02 -47.63 8.07
CA VAL A 24 12.55 -47.76 8.08
C VAL A 24 11.88 -46.52 7.50
N ILE A 25 12.36 -45.31 7.82
CA ILE A 25 11.84 -44.07 7.25
C ILE A 25 12.06 -44.04 5.74
N ILE A 26 13.24 -44.43 5.27
CA ILE A 26 13.53 -44.51 3.83
C ILE A 26 12.62 -45.53 3.15
N ALA A 27 12.40 -46.70 3.75
CA ALA A 27 11.50 -47.72 3.22
C ALA A 27 10.03 -47.26 3.16
N ILE A 28 9.57 -46.48 4.15
CA ILE A 28 8.23 -45.89 4.14
C ILE A 28 8.13 -44.83 3.05
N LEU A 29 9.14 -43.97 2.88
CA LEU A 29 9.16 -42.95 1.84
C LEU A 29 9.16 -43.56 0.43
N THR A 30 9.91 -44.64 0.20
CA THR A 30 9.90 -45.33 -1.10
C THR A 30 8.56 -46.01 -1.37
N LEU A 31 7.92 -46.59 -0.34
CA LEU A 31 6.60 -47.21 -0.48
C LEU A 31 5.50 -46.17 -0.74
N ILE A 32 5.56 -45.01 -0.09
CA ILE A 32 4.66 -43.87 -0.36
C ILE A 32 4.88 -43.36 -1.79
N ALA A 33 6.12 -43.22 -2.24
CA ALA A 33 6.43 -42.83 -3.61
C ALA A 33 5.88 -43.83 -4.64
N GLU A 34 6.02 -45.13 -4.40
CA GLU A 34 5.42 -46.17 -5.25
C GLU A 34 3.88 -46.09 -5.30
N ILE A 35 3.23 -45.86 -4.16
CA ILE A 35 1.77 -45.72 -4.09
C ILE A 35 1.30 -44.48 -4.86
N ILE A 36 1.99 -43.34 -4.70
CA ILE A 36 1.69 -42.12 -5.45
C ILE A 36 1.89 -42.38 -6.96
N THR A 37 2.98 -43.05 -7.34
CA THR A 37 3.29 -43.32 -8.75
C THR A 37 2.26 -44.25 -9.38
N LYS A 38 1.82 -45.31 -8.68
CA LYS A 38 0.72 -46.19 -9.12
C LYS A 38 -0.61 -45.45 -9.21
N LYS A 39 -0.91 -44.52 -8.29
CA LYS A 39 -2.13 -43.71 -8.30
C LYS A 39 -2.15 -42.71 -9.45
N VAL A 40 -1.00 -42.12 -9.78
CA VAL A 40 -0.83 -41.23 -10.95
C VAL A 40 -0.96 -42.00 -12.26
N LEU A 41 -0.34 -43.19 -12.37
CA LEU A 41 -0.39 -44.04 -13.57
C LEU A 41 -1.76 -44.72 -13.79
N SER A 42 -2.55 -44.91 -12.73
CA SER A 42 -3.92 -45.42 -12.81
C SER A 42 -4.93 -44.36 -13.27
N ASN A 43 -4.52 -43.09 -13.37
CA ASN A 43 -5.41 -42.03 -13.81
C ASN A 43 -5.50 -42.03 -15.35
N LYS A 44 -6.70 -42.23 -15.89
CA LYS A 44 -6.92 -42.45 -17.34
C LYS A 44 -6.40 -41.30 -18.21
N ASP A 45 -6.40 -40.08 -17.67
CA ASP A 45 -5.92 -38.88 -18.37
C ASP A 45 -4.39 -38.87 -18.56
N VAL A 46 -3.64 -39.49 -17.64
CA VAL A 46 -2.17 -39.55 -17.70
C VAL A 46 -1.68 -40.60 -18.71
N GLN A 47 -2.41 -41.71 -18.87
CA GLN A 47 -2.09 -42.69 -19.92
C GLN A 47 -2.32 -42.16 -21.32
N GLN A 48 -3.36 -41.33 -21.50
CA GLN A 48 -3.63 -40.71 -22.79
C GLN A 48 -2.50 -39.76 -23.22
N ILE A 49 -1.88 -39.05 -22.27
CA ILE A 49 -0.70 -38.19 -22.51
C ILE A 49 0.55 -39.03 -22.82
N LEU A 50 0.77 -40.15 -22.12
CA LEU A 50 1.90 -41.05 -22.36
C LEU A 50 1.83 -41.79 -23.70
N ASP A 51 0.65 -42.21 -24.13
CA ASP A 51 0.44 -42.85 -25.43
C ASP A 51 0.63 -41.84 -26.58
N THR A 52 0.22 -40.59 -26.38
CA THR A 52 0.46 -39.49 -27.34
C THR A 52 1.95 -39.14 -27.45
N ALA A 53 2.70 -39.18 -26.34
CA ALA A 53 4.14 -38.96 -26.34
C ALA A 53 4.94 -40.09 -27.01
N LYS A 54 4.50 -41.35 -26.87
CA LYS A 54 5.13 -42.51 -27.55
C LYS A 54 4.89 -42.52 -29.06
N ALA A 55 3.73 -42.02 -29.51
CA ALA A 55 3.43 -41.89 -30.94
C ALA A 55 4.37 -40.90 -31.66
N ASN A 56 4.82 -39.85 -30.97
CA ASN A 56 5.71 -38.82 -31.54
C ASN A 56 7.20 -39.22 -31.60
N SER A 57 7.62 -40.30 -30.91
CA SER A 57 9.01 -40.76 -30.91
C SER A 57 9.40 -41.62 -32.14
N ASN A 58 8.44 -42.05 -32.96
CA ASN A 58 8.65 -43.05 -34.02
C ASN A 58 8.63 -42.49 -35.45
N ASN A 59 9.11 -41.25 -35.67
CA ASN A 59 9.27 -40.74 -37.04
C ASN A 59 10.65 -40.07 -37.23
N PRO A 60 11.59 -40.71 -37.94
CA PRO A 60 12.84 -40.06 -38.31
C PRO A 60 12.59 -39.12 -39.51
N LEU A 61 12.76 -37.82 -39.29
CA LEU A 61 12.74 -36.79 -40.32
C LEU A 61 13.80 -37.09 -41.40
N LYS A 62 13.34 -37.35 -42.63
CA LYS A 62 14.15 -37.34 -43.85
C LYS A 62 14.49 -35.89 -44.20
N VAL A 63 15.78 -35.60 -44.26
CA VAL A 63 16.33 -34.40 -44.89
C VAL A 63 16.35 -34.63 -46.40
N SER A 64 15.71 -33.74 -47.17
CA SER A 64 15.93 -33.64 -48.62
C SER A 64 16.18 -32.19 -48.99
N GLU A 65 17.42 -31.90 -49.38
CA GLU A 65 17.79 -30.70 -50.14
C GLU A 65 17.08 -30.71 -51.50
N THR A 66 16.50 -29.58 -51.91
CA THR A 66 16.72 -28.98 -53.25
C THR A 66 15.97 -27.65 -53.42
N GLY A 67 16.72 -26.60 -53.75
CA GLY A 67 16.50 -25.74 -54.91
C GLY A 67 15.23 -24.89 -55.04
N ASN A 68 15.42 -23.59 -54.78
CA ASN A 68 15.11 -22.45 -55.66
C ASN A 68 13.64 -22.08 -56.00
N GLY A 69 13.29 -20.81 -55.75
CA GLY A 69 12.35 -20.05 -56.59
C GLY A 69 11.07 -19.51 -55.93
N ALA A 70 11.02 -18.18 -55.81
CA ALA A 70 9.86 -17.30 -56.00
C ALA A 70 8.72 -17.24 -54.95
N ASN A 71 8.55 -16.02 -54.41
CA ASN A 71 7.32 -15.33 -54.01
C ASN A 71 6.04 -16.15 -53.76
N GLY A 72 5.53 -16.08 -52.52
CA GLY A 72 4.12 -16.35 -52.24
C GLY A 72 3.79 -16.53 -50.76
N ARG A 73 3.19 -15.49 -50.16
CA ARG A 73 2.20 -15.50 -49.06
C ARG A 73 2.14 -16.76 -48.17
N GLY A 74 2.46 -16.60 -46.88
CA GLY A 74 2.25 -17.63 -45.86
C GLY A 74 2.53 -17.19 -44.42
N GLY A 75 2.00 -16.04 -43.99
CA GLY A 75 2.08 -15.59 -42.59
C GLY A 75 0.88 -16.09 -41.79
N ALA A 76 0.94 -17.30 -41.25
CA ALA A 76 -0.05 -17.81 -40.29
C ALA A 76 0.48 -18.89 -39.34
N GLY A 77 1.58 -19.58 -39.68
CA GLY A 77 2.13 -20.67 -38.85
C GLY A 77 3.25 -20.29 -37.89
N MET A 78 3.90 -19.13 -38.07
CA MET A 78 5.09 -18.75 -37.29
C MET A 78 4.75 -17.93 -36.03
N GLY A 79 3.54 -17.35 -35.96
CA GLY A 79 3.06 -16.59 -34.80
C GLY A 79 2.68 -17.49 -33.62
N ALA A 80 1.91 -18.55 -33.87
CA ALA A 80 1.38 -19.44 -32.84
C ALA A 80 2.48 -20.16 -32.02
N LEU A 81 3.54 -20.65 -32.69
CA LEU A 81 4.67 -21.29 -32.01
C LEU A 81 5.52 -20.30 -31.18
N GLY A 82 5.57 -19.04 -31.59
CA GLY A 82 6.25 -17.97 -30.85
C GLY A 82 5.45 -17.52 -29.62
N GLU A 83 4.13 -17.40 -29.76
CA GLU A 83 3.21 -17.04 -28.68
C GLU A 83 3.16 -18.12 -27.58
N GLU A 84 3.06 -19.41 -27.94
CA GLU A 84 3.08 -20.50 -26.95
C GLU A 84 4.41 -20.56 -26.17
N SER A 85 5.54 -20.35 -26.85
CA SER A 85 6.87 -20.33 -26.20
C SER A 85 7.04 -19.11 -25.28
N TYR A 86 6.48 -17.96 -25.66
CA TYR A 86 6.48 -16.75 -24.85
C TYR A 86 5.66 -16.95 -23.58
N ASP A 87 4.47 -17.50 -23.75
CA ASP A 87 3.49 -17.69 -22.69
C ASP A 87 3.93 -18.74 -21.64
N LEU A 88 4.59 -19.82 -22.08
CA LEU A 88 5.22 -20.79 -21.19
C LEU A 88 6.38 -20.18 -20.40
N SER A 89 7.16 -19.31 -21.04
CA SER A 89 8.28 -18.61 -20.40
C SER A 89 7.79 -17.56 -19.39
N LEU A 90 6.69 -16.85 -19.71
CA LEU A 90 6.03 -15.93 -18.78
C LEU A 90 5.51 -16.67 -17.55
N ALA A 91 4.82 -17.80 -17.74
CA ALA A 91 4.29 -18.62 -16.64
C ALA A 91 5.39 -19.11 -15.69
N LYS A 92 6.58 -19.34 -16.22
CA LYS A 92 7.74 -19.77 -15.44
C LYS A 92 8.33 -18.63 -14.62
N ILE A 93 8.41 -17.43 -15.18
CA ILE A 93 9.03 -16.27 -14.52
C ILE A 93 8.03 -15.61 -13.55
N PHE A 94 6.78 -15.40 -13.97
CA PHE A 94 5.74 -14.71 -13.22
C PHE A 94 4.46 -15.55 -13.11
N PRO A 95 4.48 -16.66 -12.36
CA PRO A 95 3.35 -17.57 -12.27
C PRO A 95 2.06 -16.94 -11.73
N SER A 96 2.13 -15.99 -10.78
CA SER A 96 0.89 -15.41 -10.21
C SER A 96 0.38 -14.22 -11.02
N LEU A 97 1.28 -13.36 -11.53
CA LEU A 97 0.87 -12.24 -12.39
C LEU A 97 0.29 -12.73 -13.71
N LYS A 98 0.82 -13.83 -14.27
CA LYS A 98 0.21 -14.46 -15.44
C LYS A 98 -1.23 -14.93 -15.18
N ARG A 99 -1.49 -15.55 -14.03
CA ARG A 99 -2.87 -15.94 -13.65
C ARG A 99 -3.80 -14.74 -13.50
N ILE A 100 -3.26 -13.59 -13.08
CA ILE A 100 -4.02 -12.34 -13.04
C ILE A 100 -4.32 -11.89 -14.47
N ASP A 101 -3.35 -11.94 -15.39
CA ASP A 101 -3.56 -11.63 -16.81
C ASP A 101 -4.66 -12.50 -17.41
N GLU A 102 -4.58 -13.82 -17.24
CA GLU A 102 -5.57 -14.79 -17.74
C GLU A 102 -6.97 -14.51 -17.17
N LYS A 103 -7.07 -14.28 -15.85
CA LYS A 103 -8.34 -13.95 -15.18
C LYS A 103 -9.01 -12.73 -15.81
N TYR A 104 -8.27 -11.65 -16.04
CA TYR A 104 -8.84 -10.40 -16.56
C TYR A 104 -9.00 -10.40 -18.08
N GLU A 105 -8.33 -11.29 -18.81
CA GLU A 105 -8.65 -11.62 -20.21
C GLU A 105 -9.99 -12.31 -20.34
N GLU A 106 -10.24 -13.32 -19.50
CA GLU A 106 -11.48 -14.09 -19.50
C GLU A 106 -12.68 -13.26 -19.03
N GLU A 107 -12.47 -12.37 -18.06
CA GLU A 107 -13.56 -11.60 -17.46
C GLU A 107 -14.21 -10.58 -18.42
N GLN A 108 -13.58 -10.20 -19.56
CA GLN A 108 -14.01 -9.31 -20.68
C GLN A 108 -14.85 -8.03 -20.39
N ASN A 109 -15.27 -7.80 -19.15
CA ASN A 109 -16.16 -6.75 -18.69
C ASN A 109 -15.85 -6.54 -17.19
N VAL A 110 -14.85 -5.71 -16.91
CA VAL A 110 -14.75 -5.09 -15.58
C VAL A 110 -16.11 -4.39 -15.34
N PRO A 111 -16.81 -4.64 -14.22
CA PRO A 111 -18.11 -4.05 -13.98
C PRO A 111 -18.05 -2.54 -14.20
N LEU A 112 -18.96 -2.01 -15.01
CA LEU A 112 -19.17 -0.57 -15.10
C LEU A 112 -19.74 -0.12 -13.76
N LEU A 113 -18.85 0.36 -12.88
CA LEU A 113 -19.29 1.18 -11.75
C LEU A 113 -19.96 2.41 -12.34
N GLU A 114 -21.26 2.54 -12.11
CA GLU A 114 -22.03 3.72 -12.47
C GLU A 114 -21.75 4.85 -11.46
N ASP A 115 -21.73 6.09 -11.95
CA ASP A 115 -21.56 7.26 -11.08
C ASP A 115 -22.75 7.38 -10.13
N VAL A 116 -22.47 7.50 -8.84
CA VAL A 116 -23.51 7.65 -7.79
C VAL A 116 -23.79 9.13 -7.57
N ASP A 117 -25.04 9.58 -7.54
CA ASP A 117 -25.33 10.99 -7.21
C ASP A 117 -25.03 11.25 -5.71
N ILE A 118 -23.83 11.73 -5.40
CA ILE A 118 -23.37 12.01 -4.04
C ILE A 118 -22.43 13.22 -4.00
N THR A 119 -22.61 14.05 -2.98
CA THR A 119 -21.75 15.20 -2.70
C THR A 119 -20.66 14.86 -1.68
N LEU A 120 -19.58 15.66 -1.60
CA LEU A 120 -18.52 15.45 -0.59
C LEU A 120 -19.04 15.50 0.87
N PRO A 121 -19.86 16.49 1.29
CA PRO A 121 -20.42 16.49 2.64
C PRO A 121 -21.23 15.22 2.93
N GLU A 122 -22.06 14.80 1.98
CA GLU A 122 -22.89 13.61 2.12
C GLU A 122 -22.04 12.34 2.22
N LEU A 123 -20.99 12.21 1.40
CA LEU A 123 -20.04 11.10 1.47
C LEU A 123 -19.41 11.01 2.87
N ALA A 124 -18.99 12.14 3.45
CA ALA A 124 -18.40 12.17 4.79
C ALA A 124 -19.41 11.76 5.87
N LEU A 125 -20.64 12.28 5.81
CA LEU A 125 -21.69 12.00 6.78
C LEU A 125 -22.17 10.55 6.70
N ARG A 126 -22.36 10.02 5.49
CA ARG A 126 -22.71 8.59 5.27
C ARG A 126 -21.59 7.66 5.68
N PHE A 127 -20.33 7.99 5.40
CA PHE A 127 -19.20 7.18 5.88
C PHE A 127 -19.10 7.17 7.40
N ARG A 128 -19.33 8.32 8.06
CA ARG A 128 -19.40 8.41 9.52
C ARG A 128 -20.53 7.54 10.08
N ALA A 129 -21.71 7.56 9.47
CA ALA A 129 -22.83 6.70 9.83
C ALA A 129 -22.53 5.20 9.62
N TYR A 130 -21.87 4.85 8.51
CA TYR A 130 -21.42 3.48 8.23
C TYR A 130 -20.52 2.91 9.33
N MET A 131 -19.63 3.75 9.88
CA MET A 131 -18.76 3.37 11.00
C MET A 131 -19.48 3.35 12.35
N PHE A 132 -20.45 4.23 12.56
CA PHE A 132 -21.29 4.25 13.76
C PHE A 132 -21.97 2.89 14.00
N GLU A 133 -22.60 2.32 12.97
CA GLU A 133 -23.24 0.99 13.02
C GLU A 133 -22.27 -0.16 13.35
N ARG A 134 -20.96 0.11 13.28
CA ARG A 134 -19.88 -0.84 13.58
C ARG A 134 -19.13 -0.46 14.87
N HIS A 135 -19.76 0.36 15.71
CA HIS A 135 -19.26 0.81 17.01
C HIS A 135 -17.94 1.59 16.96
N LEU A 136 -17.70 2.33 15.87
CA LEU A 136 -16.57 3.25 15.72
C LEU A 136 -17.07 4.68 15.62
N TYR A 137 -16.85 5.46 16.69
CA TYR A 137 -17.51 6.76 16.89
C TYR A 137 -16.64 7.95 16.48
N PHE A 138 -16.02 7.94 15.30
CA PHE A 138 -15.20 9.08 14.87
C PHE A 138 -15.98 10.40 14.79
N ASP A 139 -15.37 11.48 15.26
CA ASP A 139 -15.89 12.83 15.11
C ASP A 139 -15.84 13.28 13.65
N GLU A 140 -16.62 14.30 13.31
CA GLU A 140 -16.70 14.79 11.93
C GLU A 140 -15.36 15.31 11.40
N ARG A 141 -14.54 15.95 12.25
CA ARG A 141 -13.25 16.48 11.82
C ARG A 141 -12.32 15.36 11.42
N THR A 142 -12.29 14.25 12.15
CA THR A 142 -11.51 13.05 11.82
C THR A 142 -11.90 12.49 10.45
N ILE A 143 -13.20 12.42 10.15
CA ILE A 143 -13.69 11.95 8.85
C ILE A 143 -13.32 12.91 7.72
N ARG A 144 -13.52 14.21 7.94
CA ARG A 144 -13.13 15.25 6.97
C ARG A 144 -11.63 15.24 6.72
N ASN A 145 -10.82 15.08 7.78
CA ASN A 145 -9.36 14.98 7.69
C ASN A 145 -8.95 13.78 6.84
N PHE A 146 -9.59 12.62 7.05
CA PHE A 146 -9.29 11.42 6.29
C PHE A 146 -9.64 11.56 4.80
N ILE A 147 -10.88 11.94 4.49
CA ILE A 147 -11.33 12.10 3.09
C ILE A 147 -10.56 13.23 2.40
N GLY A 148 -10.33 14.35 3.09
CA GLY A 148 -9.52 15.46 2.59
C GLY A 148 -8.06 15.06 2.34
N ALA A 149 -7.49 14.19 3.17
CA ALA A 149 -6.12 13.69 2.98
C ALA A 149 -5.98 12.85 1.70
N LEU A 150 -7.01 12.05 1.36
CA LEU A 150 -7.03 11.26 0.11
C LEU A 150 -6.97 12.14 -1.15
N ALA A 151 -7.44 13.39 -1.07
CA ALA A 151 -7.42 14.35 -2.17
C ALA A 151 -6.04 15.00 -2.42
N VAL A 152 -5.11 14.83 -1.47
CA VAL A 152 -3.85 15.57 -1.41
C VAL A 152 -2.64 14.64 -1.53
N SER A 153 -2.70 13.46 -0.92
CA SER A 153 -1.60 12.48 -0.98
C SER A 153 -2.11 11.07 -1.24
N ARG A 154 -1.28 10.29 -1.93
CA ARG A 154 -1.44 8.83 -2.07
C ARG A 154 -0.84 8.06 -0.91
N LEU A 155 -0.16 8.72 0.03
CA LEU A 155 0.40 8.13 1.23
C LEU A 155 -0.21 8.80 2.47
N LEU A 156 -0.97 8.04 3.25
CA LEU A 156 -1.51 8.48 4.54
C LEU A 156 -0.83 7.69 5.66
N ILE A 157 -0.60 8.34 6.79
CA ILE A 157 -0.11 7.70 8.02
C ILE A 157 -1.15 7.94 9.12
N LEU A 158 -1.68 6.87 9.69
CA LEU A 158 -2.62 6.90 10.79
C LEU A 158 -1.88 6.49 12.06
N GLU A 159 -1.67 7.41 12.99
CA GLU A 159 -0.85 7.17 14.18
C GLU A 159 -1.58 7.41 15.49
N GLY A 160 -1.10 6.81 16.59
CA GLY A 160 -1.58 7.09 17.95
C GLY A 160 -1.71 5.82 18.80
N LEU A 161 -2.55 5.87 19.83
CA LEU A 161 -2.69 4.80 20.82
C LEU A 161 -3.35 3.53 20.27
N SER A 162 -2.89 2.35 20.67
CA SER A 162 -3.52 1.09 20.25
C SER A 162 -5.02 1.06 20.61
N GLY A 163 -5.82 0.44 19.75
CA GLY A 163 -7.28 0.32 19.95
C GLY A 163 -8.13 1.54 19.55
N THR A 164 -7.55 2.62 19.00
CA THR A 164 -8.33 3.80 18.56
C THR A 164 -8.95 3.68 17.16
N GLY A 165 -8.99 2.48 16.58
CA GLY A 165 -9.64 2.22 15.28
C GLY A 165 -8.84 2.62 14.04
N LYS A 166 -7.55 2.94 14.18
CA LYS A 166 -6.63 3.28 13.07
C LYS A 166 -6.67 2.31 11.89
N SER A 167 -6.50 1.02 12.16
CA SER A 167 -6.48 0.00 11.11
C SER A 167 -7.89 -0.27 10.58
N MET A 168 -8.94 -0.01 11.36
CA MET A 168 -10.33 -0.24 10.96
C MET A 168 -10.87 0.85 10.03
N LEU A 169 -10.47 2.10 10.23
CA LEU A 169 -10.94 3.23 9.42
C LEU A 169 -10.72 3.02 7.90
N PRO A 170 -9.51 2.71 7.40
CA PRO A 170 -9.30 2.49 5.96
C PRO A 170 -9.93 1.18 5.47
N ARG A 171 -10.00 0.15 6.32
CA ARG A 171 -10.67 -1.12 5.97
C ARG A 171 -12.16 -0.91 5.74
N LEU A 172 -12.81 -0.15 6.62
CA LEU A 172 -14.23 0.17 6.51
C LEU A 172 -14.48 1.17 5.40
N PHE A 173 -13.60 2.13 5.15
CA PHE A 173 -13.74 3.02 4.00
C PHE A 173 -13.68 2.23 2.69
N SER A 174 -12.70 1.34 2.52
CA SER A 174 -12.61 0.49 1.32
C SER A 174 -13.91 -0.29 1.10
N LYS A 175 -14.44 -0.91 2.17
CA LYS A 175 -15.69 -1.67 2.10
C LYS A 175 -16.88 -0.76 1.79
N PHE A 176 -16.96 0.40 2.43
CA PHE A 176 -17.99 1.42 2.18
C PHE A 176 -17.99 1.86 0.72
N VAL A 177 -16.82 1.98 0.08
CA VAL A 177 -16.70 2.31 -1.35
C VAL A 177 -16.77 1.11 -2.29
N GLY A 178 -17.12 -0.08 -1.78
CA GLY A 178 -17.37 -1.26 -2.59
C GLY A 178 -16.15 -2.09 -2.97
N ASN A 179 -14.98 -1.87 -2.36
CA ASN A 179 -13.77 -2.66 -2.63
C ASN A 179 -13.23 -3.37 -1.39
N LYS A 180 -12.57 -4.51 -1.60
CA LYS A 180 -11.79 -5.17 -0.55
C LYS A 180 -10.47 -4.44 -0.35
N VAL A 181 -10.19 -4.16 0.91
CA VAL A 181 -8.90 -3.59 1.35
C VAL A 181 -7.81 -4.65 1.24
N PHE A 182 -6.65 -4.27 0.73
CA PHE A 182 -5.44 -5.05 0.95
C PHE A 182 -4.86 -4.67 2.29
N TYR A 183 -4.55 -5.66 3.11
CA TYR A 183 -3.99 -5.44 4.42
C TYR A 183 -2.80 -6.36 4.63
N ALA A 184 -1.66 -5.77 4.94
CA ALA A 184 -0.44 -6.49 5.26
C ALA A 184 0.15 -5.98 6.59
N PRO A 185 0.33 -6.85 7.59
CA PRO A 185 1.10 -6.50 8.77
C PRO A 185 2.58 -6.45 8.43
N VAL A 186 3.21 -5.28 8.64
CA VAL A 186 4.65 -5.11 8.41
C VAL A 186 5.42 -5.98 9.39
N GLN A 187 6.49 -6.60 8.91
CA GLN A 187 7.34 -7.44 9.75
C GLN A 187 8.60 -6.69 10.17
N ALA A 188 9.08 -6.93 11.39
CA ALA A 188 10.33 -6.35 11.87
C ALA A 188 11.57 -6.75 11.02
N THR A 189 11.46 -7.83 10.23
CA THR A 189 12.51 -8.29 9.33
C THR A 189 12.54 -7.54 8.00
N TRP A 190 11.52 -6.73 7.68
CA TRP A 190 11.50 -5.97 6.44
C TRP A 190 12.65 -4.98 6.41
N ARG A 191 13.46 -5.00 5.36
CA ARG A 191 14.71 -4.21 5.31
C ARG A 191 14.87 -3.45 4.01
N ASP A 192 14.23 -3.89 2.94
CA ASP A 192 14.34 -3.27 1.64
C ASP A 192 13.08 -3.51 0.80
N ARG A 193 13.09 -2.99 -0.42
CA ARG A 193 11.93 -3.08 -1.32
C ARG A 193 11.50 -4.50 -1.65
N THR A 194 12.38 -5.51 -1.53
CA THR A 194 12.06 -6.89 -1.93
C THR A 194 10.96 -7.50 -1.06
N ASP A 195 10.81 -7.03 0.18
CA ASP A 195 9.69 -7.40 1.05
C ASP A 195 8.32 -6.96 0.48
N LEU A 196 8.31 -5.91 -0.35
CA LEU A 196 7.09 -5.38 -0.98
C LEU A 196 6.94 -5.80 -2.42
N VAL A 197 7.96 -5.66 -3.25
CA VAL A 197 7.86 -5.93 -4.69
C VAL A 197 8.39 -7.29 -5.07
N GLY A 198 9.00 -8.04 -4.15
CA GLY A 198 9.60 -9.33 -4.45
C GLY A 198 11.01 -9.24 -5.03
N TYR A 199 11.49 -10.38 -5.52
CA TYR A 199 12.81 -10.47 -6.14
C TYR A 199 12.87 -11.64 -7.12
N TYR A 200 13.76 -11.53 -8.11
CA TYR A 200 14.03 -12.64 -9.04
C TYR A 200 14.98 -13.65 -8.41
N SER A 201 14.59 -14.93 -8.37
CA SER A 201 15.42 -16.01 -7.86
C SER A 201 16.12 -16.72 -9.03
N GLU A 202 17.42 -16.51 -9.17
CA GLU A 202 18.22 -17.19 -10.23
C GLU A 202 18.26 -18.71 -10.08
N PHE A 203 18.08 -19.23 -8.85
CA PHE A 203 18.07 -20.67 -8.59
C PHE A 203 16.82 -21.35 -9.17
N THR A 204 15.65 -20.73 -9.01
CA THR A 204 14.37 -21.26 -9.50
C THR A 204 14.01 -20.73 -10.89
N ASN A 205 14.67 -19.66 -11.34
CA ASN A 205 14.29 -18.84 -12.49
C ASN A 205 12.85 -18.33 -12.41
N GLU A 206 12.38 -18.08 -11.19
CA GLU A 206 11.06 -17.57 -10.87
C GLU A 206 11.20 -16.25 -10.12
N TYR A 207 10.30 -15.32 -10.40
CA TYR A 207 10.14 -14.12 -9.60
C TYR A 207 9.29 -14.43 -8.38
N LYS A 208 9.83 -14.16 -7.19
CA LYS A 208 9.09 -14.30 -5.94
C LYS A 208 8.10 -13.16 -5.78
N GLU A 209 6.91 -13.35 -6.32
CA GLU A 209 5.83 -12.38 -6.27
C GLU A 209 5.18 -12.32 -4.88
N THR A 210 5.24 -11.15 -4.25
CA THR A 210 4.56 -10.87 -2.99
C THR A 210 3.07 -10.62 -3.22
N ASP A 211 2.25 -10.75 -2.18
CA ASP A 211 0.83 -10.40 -2.28
C ASP A 211 0.61 -8.90 -2.46
N PHE A 212 1.55 -8.08 -1.97
CA PHE A 212 1.56 -6.64 -2.23
C PHE A 212 1.72 -6.35 -3.73
N LEU A 213 2.71 -6.97 -4.41
CA LEU A 213 2.90 -6.81 -5.85
C LEU A 213 1.67 -7.29 -6.62
N LYS A 214 1.13 -8.46 -6.28
CA LYS A 214 -0.07 -9.02 -6.92
C LYS A 214 -1.27 -8.09 -6.80
N ARG A 215 -1.51 -7.52 -5.62
CA ARG A 215 -2.61 -6.56 -5.43
C ARG A 215 -2.39 -5.28 -6.23
N LEU A 216 -1.18 -4.72 -6.20
CA LEU A 216 -0.86 -3.50 -6.94
C LEU A 216 -1.05 -3.72 -8.45
N TYR A 217 -0.60 -4.88 -8.94
CA TYR A 217 -0.77 -5.29 -10.33
C TYR A 217 -2.25 -5.48 -10.69
N GLU A 218 -3.02 -6.19 -9.85
CA GLU A 218 -4.47 -6.36 -10.04
C GLU A 218 -5.21 -5.01 -10.11
N ALA A 219 -4.80 -4.02 -9.33
CA ALA A 219 -5.42 -2.69 -9.33
C ALA A 219 -5.30 -1.98 -10.69
N SER A 220 -4.33 -2.35 -11.53
CA SER A 220 -4.17 -1.79 -12.89
C SER A 220 -5.24 -2.28 -13.88
N PHE A 221 -5.90 -3.41 -13.59
CA PHE A 221 -7.06 -3.88 -14.37
C PHE A 221 -8.37 -3.27 -13.87
N LYS A 222 -8.37 -2.73 -12.65
CA LYS A 222 -9.56 -2.25 -11.94
C LYS A 222 -9.47 -0.76 -11.63
N GLU A 223 -9.08 0.04 -12.61
CA GLU A 223 -8.78 1.47 -12.41
C GLU A 223 -9.96 2.25 -11.83
N LYS A 224 -11.20 1.84 -12.08
CA LYS A 224 -12.41 2.47 -11.51
C LYS A 224 -12.66 2.16 -10.04
N GLU A 225 -12.15 1.06 -9.50
CA GLU A 225 -12.34 0.74 -8.08
C GLU A 225 -11.33 1.50 -7.23
N ILE A 226 -11.72 2.01 -6.06
CA ILE A 226 -10.76 2.58 -5.12
C ILE A 226 -9.96 1.44 -4.48
N ASN A 227 -8.65 1.40 -4.70
CA ASN A 227 -7.75 0.41 -4.13
C ASN A 227 -7.03 0.98 -2.91
N MET A 228 -7.34 0.44 -1.73
CA MET A 228 -6.65 0.79 -0.49
C MET A 228 -5.68 -0.32 -0.09
N MET A 229 -4.41 0.05 0.08
CA MET A 229 -3.33 -0.84 0.51
C MET A 229 -2.85 -0.41 1.89
N VAL A 230 -3.29 -1.12 2.92
CA VAL A 230 -2.99 -0.84 4.32
C VAL A 230 -1.77 -1.63 4.76
N LEU A 231 -0.75 -0.92 5.23
CA LEU A 231 0.45 -1.46 5.87
C LEU A 231 0.32 -1.25 7.38
N ASP A 232 0.00 -2.32 8.09
CA ASP A 232 -0.23 -2.26 9.53
C ASP A 232 1.08 -2.24 10.30
N GLU A 233 1.13 -1.49 11.39
CA GLU A 233 2.34 -1.23 12.19
C GLU A 233 3.55 -0.88 11.31
N MET A 234 3.35 0.03 10.36
CA MET A 234 4.31 0.41 9.33
C MET A 234 5.68 0.79 9.89
N ASN A 235 5.71 1.32 11.12
CA ASN A 235 6.92 1.76 11.81
C ASN A 235 7.58 0.69 12.71
N ILE A 236 7.12 -0.56 12.69
CA ILE A 236 7.87 -1.67 13.30
C ILE A 236 9.19 -1.96 12.56
N SER A 237 9.27 -1.52 11.30
CA SER A 237 10.51 -1.42 10.53
C SER A 237 10.72 0.01 10.02
N ARG A 238 11.96 0.33 9.62
CA ARG A 238 12.34 1.63 9.05
C ARG A 238 11.68 1.82 7.68
N ILE A 239 10.59 2.59 7.68
CA ILE A 239 9.77 2.92 6.51
C ILE A 239 10.62 3.39 5.33
N GLU A 240 11.60 4.25 5.59
CA GLU A 240 12.44 4.84 4.56
C GLU A 240 13.35 3.84 3.82
N TYR A 241 13.47 2.60 4.30
CA TYR A 241 14.27 1.55 3.65
C TYR A 241 13.42 0.67 2.74
N TYR A 242 12.37 0.05 3.28
CA TYR A 242 11.56 -0.87 2.48
C TYR A 242 10.54 -0.15 1.58
N PHE A 243 10.09 1.04 1.96
CA PHE A 243 9.13 1.85 1.19
C PHE A 243 9.82 2.95 0.34
N ALA A 244 11.16 2.92 0.22
CA ALA A 244 11.95 3.99 -0.40
C ALA A 244 11.53 4.31 -1.85
N ASP A 245 11.33 3.28 -2.68
CA ASP A 245 10.98 3.44 -4.09
C ASP A 245 9.63 4.14 -4.24
N PHE A 246 8.64 3.77 -3.42
CA PHE A 246 7.31 4.39 -3.41
C PHE A 246 7.36 5.85 -2.95
N LEU A 247 8.13 6.15 -1.90
CA LEU A 247 8.35 7.54 -1.45
C LEU A 247 8.99 8.42 -2.53
N SER A 248 9.84 7.82 -3.36
CA SER A 248 10.48 8.53 -4.47
C SER A 248 9.51 8.74 -5.62
N VAL A 249 8.85 7.67 -6.05
CA VAL A 249 8.07 7.65 -7.29
C VAL A 249 6.78 8.45 -7.18
N LEU A 250 6.14 8.47 -6.01
CA LEU A 250 4.93 9.27 -5.76
C LEU A 250 5.16 10.80 -5.80
N GLU A 251 6.42 11.27 -5.90
CA GLU A 251 6.73 12.69 -6.12
C GLU A 251 6.69 13.12 -7.59
N TYR A 252 6.77 12.16 -8.52
CA TYR A 252 6.66 12.44 -9.94
C TYR A 252 5.20 12.63 -10.37
N PRO A 253 4.94 13.19 -11.56
CA PRO A 253 3.62 13.12 -12.18
C PRO A 253 3.12 11.68 -12.29
N SER A 254 1.81 11.47 -12.18
CA SER A 254 1.21 10.14 -12.08
C SER A 254 1.48 9.20 -13.25
N GLN A 255 1.74 9.75 -14.44
CA GLN A 255 2.12 8.98 -15.63
C GLN A 255 3.45 8.23 -15.44
N ASP A 256 4.33 8.76 -14.59
CA ASP A 256 5.69 8.29 -14.33
C ASP A 256 5.77 7.43 -13.06
N TRP A 257 4.61 7.03 -12.50
CA TRP A 257 4.57 6.18 -11.31
C TRP A 257 4.91 4.72 -11.63
N LEU A 258 6.19 4.46 -11.89
CA LEU A 258 6.72 3.15 -12.29
C LEU A 258 7.70 2.63 -11.24
N ILE A 259 7.46 1.43 -10.73
CA ILE A 259 8.34 0.74 -9.78
C ILE A 259 9.07 -0.38 -10.50
N LYS A 260 10.40 -0.35 -10.47
CA LYS A 260 11.24 -1.35 -11.14
C LYS A 260 11.21 -2.69 -10.41
N VAL A 261 10.55 -3.68 -11.01
CA VAL A 261 10.41 -5.06 -10.49
C VAL A 261 11.61 -5.91 -10.90
N MET A 262 11.96 -5.88 -12.19
CA MET A 262 13.15 -6.54 -12.72
C MET A 262 13.71 -5.79 -13.93
N GLN A 263 14.95 -6.08 -14.28
CA GLN A 263 15.51 -5.65 -15.56
C GLN A 263 15.19 -6.72 -16.60
N ILE A 264 14.36 -6.35 -17.57
CA ILE A 264 13.98 -7.22 -18.67
C ILE A 264 15.00 -7.06 -19.79
N LYS A 265 15.47 -8.18 -20.34
CA LYS A 265 16.31 -8.20 -21.56
C LYS A 265 15.41 -8.20 -22.79
N ASP A 266 15.90 -7.68 -23.90
CA ASP A 266 15.12 -7.63 -25.16
C ASP A 266 14.51 -9.00 -25.51
N GLY A 267 13.20 -9.02 -25.71
CA GLY A 267 12.43 -10.24 -26.04
C GLY A 267 12.10 -11.15 -24.86
N GLN A 268 12.47 -10.82 -23.61
CA GLN A 268 12.00 -11.57 -22.45
C GLN A 268 10.53 -11.29 -22.16
N PRO A 269 9.76 -12.33 -21.79
CA PRO A 269 8.35 -12.18 -21.53
C PRO A 269 8.08 -11.39 -20.25
N GLN A 270 7.03 -10.56 -20.30
CA GLN A 270 6.59 -9.74 -19.17
C GLN A 270 5.07 -9.76 -19.02
N PRO A 271 4.55 -9.57 -17.80
CA PRO A 271 3.11 -9.40 -17.57
C PRO A 271 2.55 -8.25 -18.39
N LYS A 272 1.29 -8.35 -18.80
CA LYS A 272 0.65 -7.41 -19.75
C LYS A 272 0.78 -5.94 -19.40
N ASN A 273 0.52 -5.59 -18.13
CA ASN A 273 0.53 -4.19 -17.68
C ASN A 273 1.90 -3.74 -17.15
N PHE A 274 2.96 -4.50 -17.41
CA PHE A 274 4.33 -4.05 -17.16
C PHE A 274 4.81 -3.14 -18.29
N VAL A 275 5.60 -2.14 -17.92
CA VAL A 275 6.28 -1.24 -18.86
C VAL A 275 7.77 -1.40 -18.65
N ASP A 276 8.45 -2.08 -19.57
CA ASP A 276 9.90 -2.34 -19.54
C ASP A 276 10.40 -2.92 -18.19
N GLY A 277 9.67 -3.91 -17.65
CA GLY A 277 9.99 -4.53 -16.36
C GLY A 277 9.60 -3.72 -15.12
N ASN A 278 8.84 -2.64 -15.30
CA ASN A 278 8.28 -1.84 -14.22
C ASN A 278 6.79 -2.12 -14.05
N VAL A 279 6.34 -2.20 -12.80
CA VAL A 279 4.91 -2.18 -12.47
C VAL A 279 4.47 -0.73 -12.29
N ARG A 280 3.35 -0.36 -12.92
CA ARG A 280 2.73 0.96 -12.71
C ARG A 280 1.97 1.00 -11.39
N ILE A 281 2.05 2.11 -10.66
CA ILE A 281 1.13 2.42 -9.56
C ILE A 281 -0.09 3.12 -10.16
N PRO A 282 -1.26 2.47 -10.14
CA PRO A 282 -2.48 3.06 -10.70
C PRO A 282 -2.98 4.27 -9.87
N LEU A 283 -3.62 5.24 -10.53
CA LEU A 283 -4.12 6.48 -9.89
C LEU A 283 -5.18 6.24 -8.80
N ASN A 284 -5.88 5.11 -8.87
CA ASN A 284 -6.88 4.66 -7.90
C ASN A 284 -6.28 3.96 -6.67
N THR A 285 -4.96 3.94 -6.51
CA THR A 285 -4.30 3.29 -5.38
C THR A 285 -3.85 4.28 -4.31
N TRP A 286 -4.26 4.04 -3.06
CA TRP A 286 -3.79 4.75 -1.88
C TRP A 286 -3.08 3.80 -0.91
N PHE A 287 -1.92 4.23 -0.44
CA PHE A 287 -1.13 3.54 0.59
C PHE A 287 -1.42 4.16 1.95
N ILE A 288 -1.75 3.31 2.92
CA ILE A 288 -2.14 3.75 4.26
C ILE A 288 -1.29 2.99 5.27
N GLY A 289 -0.35 3.68 5.91
CA GLY A 289 0.43 3.13 7.00
C GLY A 289 -0.27 3.37 8.33
N THR A 290 -0.42 2.36 9.17
CA THR A 290 -0.75 2.62 10.59
C THR A 290 0.53 2.62 11.40
N ALA A 291 0.68 3.54 12.34
CA ALA A 291 1.86 3.60 13.20
C ALA A 291 1.46 3.66 14.67
N ASN A 292 2.22 2.96 15.50
CA ASN A 292 2.12 3.13 16.95
C ASN A 292 3.10 4.21 17.40
N THR A 293 2.75 4.94 18.45
CA THR A 293 3.59 6.00 19.03
C THR A 293 4.31 5.55 20.30
N ASP A 294 4.53 4.25 20.45
CA ASP A 294 5.15 3.59 21.59
C ASP A 294 6.67 3.41 21.41
N ASP A 295 7.39 3.19 22.50
CA ASP A 295 8.87 3.08 22.49
C ASP A 295 9.38 1.81 21.77
N SER A 296 8.50 0.86 21.46
CA SER A 296 8.83 -0.39 20.76
C SER A 296 8.93 -0.27 19.25
N THR A 297 8.64 0.90 18.67
CA THR A 297 8.64 1.12 17.23
C THR A 297 9.68 2.16 16.80
N PHE A 298 10.03 2.16 15.51
CA PHE A 298 10.95 3.16 14.97
C PHE A 298 10.25 4.52 14.83
N THR A 299 10.97 5.58 15.20
CA THR A 299 10.55 6.95 14.89
C THR A 299 10.54 7.14 13.37
N ILE A 300 9.39 7.53 12.84
CA ILE A 300 9.24 7.87 11.43
C ILE A 300 10.01 9.17 11.15
N THR A 301 10.78 9.17 10.07
CA THR A 301 11.65 10.30 9.71
C THR A 301 10.89 11.43 9.01
N ASP A 302 11.43 12.66 9.09
CA ASP A 302 10.90 13.82 8.33
C ASP A 302 10.77 13.54 6.83
N LYS A 303 11.69 12.72 6.28
CA LYS A 303 11.67 12.28 4.87
C LYS A 303 10.36 11.59 4.50
N VAL A 304 9.78 10.82 5.42
CA VAL A 304 8.50 10.13 5.24
C VAL A 304 7.36 11.09 5.55
N TYR A 305 7.43 11.81 6.68
CA TYR A 305 6.37 12.72 7.09
C TYR A 305 6.09 13.84 6.12
N ASP A 306 7.11 14.41 5.49
CA ASP A 306 6.90 15.49 4.53
C ASP A 306 6.05 15.00 3.33
N ARG A 307 6.15 13.71 2.96
CA ARG A 307 5.46 13.10 1.81
C ARG A 307 4.06 12.57 2.13
N ALA A 308 3.83 12.14 3.36
CA ALA A 308 2.55 11.61 3.79
C ALA A 308 1.61 12.70 4.34
N ILE A 309 0.30 12.45 4.39
CA ILE A 309 -0.59 13.17 5.30
C ILE A 309 -0.78 12.33 6.56
N VAL A 310 -0.57 12.93 7.73
CA VAL A 310 -0.63 12.23 9.01
C VAL A 310 -1.92 12.56 9.74
N LEU A 311 -2.62 11.54 10.21
CA LEU A 311 -3.78 11.65 11.09
C LEU A 311 -3.45 11.03 12.43
N ASP A 312 -3.63 11.78 13.51
CA ASP A 312 -3.36 11.29 14.86
C ASP A 312 -4.67 10.95 15.56
N PHE A 313 -4.69 9.76 16.15
CA PHE A 313 -5.81 9.17 16.87
C PHE A 313 -5.43 9.05 18.34
N LEU A 314 -5.64 10.14 19.07
CA LEU A 314 -5.22 10.30 20.47
C LEU A 314 -6.24 9.75 21.47
N ARG A 315 -7.52 9.66 21.10
CA ARG A 315 -8.61 9.28 22.01
C ARG A 315 -9.64 8.39 21.32
N ILE A 316 -10.32 7.58 22.12
CA ILE A 316 -11.56 6.92 21.71
C ILE A 316 -12.67 7.93 21.91
N ASN A 317 -13.49 8.09 20.89
CA ASN A 317 -14.60 9.04 20.90
C ASN A 317 -15.86 8.40 21.49
N ASP A 318 -16.68 9.23 22.14
CA ASP A 318 -17.95 8.81 22.72
C ASP A 318 -19.02 8.56 21.64
N PRO A 319 -20.00 7.67 21.91
CA PRO A 319 -21.15 7.48 21.04
C PRO A 319 -21.91 8.80 20.80
N PHE A 320 -22.42 8.97 19.59
CA PHE A 320 -23.23 10.12 19.17
C PHE A 320 -24.53 9.67 18.51
N GLU A 321 -25.47 10.58 18.27
CA GLU A 321 -26.70 10.23 17.53
C GLU A 321 -26.42 10.13 16.02
N ASN A 322 -26.78 8.99 15.41
CA ASN A 322 -26.67 8.79 13.97
C ASN A 322 -28.01 9.05 13.27
N ASN A 323 -28.03 10.06 12.38
CA ASN A 323 -29.21 10.46 11.62
C ASN A 323 -29.04 10.27 10.10
N TYR A 324 -28.00 9.57 9.65
CA TYR A 324 -27.69 9.40 8.22
C TYR A 324 -27.72 7.94 7.78
N ASN A 325 -27.94 7.72 6.48
CA ASN A 325 -27.91 6.40 5.88
C ASN A 325 -26.51 5.78 6.01
N SER A 326 -26.46 4.56 6.55
CA SER A 326 -25.28 3.75 6.81
C SER A 326 -25.04 2.63 5.77
N GLU A 327 -25.71 2.69 4.62
CA GLU A 327 -25.47 1.80 3.48
C GLU A 327 -24.18 2.13 2.73
N GLU A 328 -23.61 1.12 2.08
CA GLU A 328 -22.42 1.23 1.23
C GLU A 328 -22.68 2.19 0.05
N VAL A 329 -21.67 2.98 -0.28
CA VAL A 329 -21.67 3.92 -1.41
C VAL A 329 -20.64 3.42 -2.40
N HIS A 330 -21.06 2.69 -3.43
CA HIS A 330 -20.17 2.15 -4.46
C HIS A 330 -19.66 3.24 -5.43
N ILE A 331 -18.85 4.18 -4.94
CA ILE A 331 -18.28 5.29 -5.72
C ILE A 331 -17.01 4.85 -6.46
N SER A 332 -16.88 5.26 -7.72
CA SER A 332 -15.67 5.03 -8.51
C SER A 332 -14.51 5.95 -8.10
N SER A 333 -13.27 5.52 -8.37
CA SER A 333 -12.06 6.30 -8.14
C SER A 333 -12.07 7.61 -8.95
N GLU A 334 -12.49 7.55 -10.22
CA GLU A 334 -12.61 8.69 -11.13
C GLU A 334 -13.60 9.72 -10.60
N GLN A 335 -14.76 9.25 -10.13
CA GLN A 335 -15.77 10.13 -9.55
C GLN A 335 -15.27 10.79 -8.27
N LEU A 336 -14.63 10.05 -7.36
CA LEU A 336 -14.06 10.60 -6.14
C LEU A 336 -13.01 11.68 -6.45
N LEU A 337 -12.12 11.43 -7.42
CA LEU A 337 -11.12 12.42 -7.87
C LEU A 337 -11.78 13.65 -8.49
N LYS A 338 -12.83 13.46 -9.31
CA LYS A 338 -13.60 14.56 -9.90
C LYS A 338 -14.26 15.44 -8.83
N LEU A 339 -14.83 14.85 -7.79
CA LEU A 339 -15.38 15.60 -6.65
C LEU A 339 -14.31 16.43 -5.95
N PHE A 340 -13.10 15.89 -5.77
CA PHE A 340 -11.98 16.64 -5.23
C PHE A 340 -11.54 17.79 -6.12
N ASP A 341 -11.47 17.57 -7.44
CA ASP A 341 -11.06 18.61 -8.39
C ASP A 341 -12.10 19.73 -8.50
N GLN A 342 -13.40 19.40 -8.45
CA GLN A 342 -14.48 20.39 -8.34
C GLN A 342 -14.35 21.24 -7.07
N ALA A 343 -14.03 20.61 -5.93
CA ALA A 343 -13.81 21.33 -4.69
C ALA A 343 -12.59 22.26 -4.75
N LYS A 344 -11.49 21.83 -5.41
CA LYS A 344 -10.27 22.63 -5.62
C LYS A 344 -10.50 23.79 -6.59
N ALA A 345 -11.36 23.62 -7.59
CA ALA A 345 -11.70 24.64 -8.57
C ALA A 345 -12.60 25.74 -8.00
N ASN A 346 -13.38 25.46 -6.96
CA ASN A 346 -14.27 26.44 -6.35
C ASN A 346 -13.49 27.50 -5.54
N GLU A 347 -13.49 28.75 -6.02
CA GLU A 347 -12.76 29.86 -5.40
C GLU A 347 -13.23 30.18 -3.96
N SER A 348 -14.51 29.95 -3.62
CA SER A 348 -15.02 30.22 -2.27
C SER A 348 -14.31 29.37 -1.21
N ASN A 349 -13.93 28.15 -1.59
CA ASN A 349 -13.32 27.16 -0.71
C ASN A 349 -11.81 27.38 -0.55
N ARG A 350 -11.18 28.15 -1.45
CA ARG A 350 -9.74 28.41 -1.43
C ARG A 350 -9.38 29.46 -0.38
N LEU A 351 -8.11 29.47 0.02
CA LEU A 351 -7.55 30.52 0.88
C LEU A 351 -7.58 31.86 0.13
N ASN A 352 -8.19 32.88 0.75
CA ASN A 352 -8.17 34.23 0.20
C ASN A 352 -6.81 34.92 0.49
N LYS A 353 -6.64 36.17 0.06
CA LYS A 353 -5.39 36.92 0.28
C LYS A 353 -5.09 37.09 1.78
N ASP A 354 -6.09 37.44 2.57
CA ASP A 354 -5.94 37.65 4.02
C ASP A 354 -5.55 36.37 4.74
N ASP A 355 -6.13 35.23 4.38
CA ASP A 355 -5.80 33.91 4.92
C ASP A 355 -4.33 33.57 4.64
N LYS A 356 -3.87 33.80 3.40
CA LYS A 356 -2.48 33.58 2.99
C LYS A 356 -1.52 34.51 3.74
N GLU A 357 -1.88 35.77 3.96
CA GLU A 357 -1.06 36.72 4.73
C GLU A 357 -0.97 36.34 6.21
N LYS A 358 -2.08 35.93 6.84
CA LYS A 358 -2.08 35.43 8.23
C LYS A 358 -1.21 34.19 8.37
N PHE A 359 -1.35 33.25 7.44
CA PHE A 359 -0.56 32.03 7.44
C PHE A 359 0.94 32.32 7.22
N LYS A 360 1.28 33.24 6.31
CA LYS A 360 2.66 33.68 6.11
C LYS A 360 3.28 34.27 7.37
N LYS A 361 2.56 35.15 8.08
CA LYS A 361 3.01 35.71 9.36
C LYS A 361 3.28 34.61 10.41
N LEU A 362 2.44 33.57 10.42
CA LEU A 362 2.66 32.40 11.28
C LEU A 362 3.91 31.61 10.88
N CYS A 363 4.13 31.40 9.58
CA CYS A 363 5.34 30.76 9.07
C CYS A 363 6.61 31.55 9.41
N ASP A 364 6.60 32.87 9.22
CA ASP A 364 7.72 33.75 9.52
C ASP A 364 8.06 33.69 11.02
N PHE A 365 7.05 33.72 11.89
CA PHE A 365 7.24 33.55 13.33
C PHE A 365 7.89 32.20 13.69
N VAL A 366 7.46 31.12 13.07
CA VAL A 366 8.01 29.77 13.30
C VAL A 366 9.46 29.67 12.83
N LEU A 367 9.77 30.28 11.69
CA LEU A 367 11.14 30.35 11.16
C LEU A 367 12.05 31.12 12.13
N ASP A 368 11.64 32.31 12.54
CA ASP A 368 12.44 33.17 13.41
C ASP A 368 12.65 32.57 14.81
N THR A 369 11.62 31.88 15.33
CA THR A 369 11.64 31.36 16.71
C THR A 369 12.26 29.97 16.80
N PHE A 370 12.02 29.09 15.81
CA PHE A 370 12.41 27.68 15.90
C PHE A 370 13.38 27.23 14.80
N ASN A 371 13.73 28.12 13.87
CA ASN A 371 14.54 27.82 12.69
C ASN A 371 13.97 26.65 11.87
N VAL A 372 12.64 26.61 11.74
CA VAL A 372 11.91 25.60 10.96
C VAL A 372 11.38 26.26 9.70
N THR A 373 11.82 25.76 8.54
CA THR A 373 11.39 26.27 7.23
C THR A 373 10.19 25.50 6.70
N PHE A 374 9.38 26.20 5.91
CA PHE A 374 8.26 25.63 5.18
C PHE A 374 8.69 25.37 3.74
N GLY A 375 8.78 24.09 3.37
CA GLY A 375 9.03 23.71 1.99
C GLY A 375 7.79 23.91 1.12
N ASN A 376 8.00 24.09 -0.19
CA ASN A 376 6.92 24.20 -1.19
C ASN A 376 5.93 23.03 -1.14
N ARG A 377 6.39 21.83 -0.74
CA ARG A 377 5.52 20.65 -0.60
C ARG A 377 4.38 20.88 0.41
N ILE A 378 4.69 21.46 1.57
CA ILE A 378 3.68 21.71 2.60
C ILE A 378 2.68 22.76 2.11
N MET A 379 3.16 23.82 1.44
CA MET A 379 2.27 24.83 0.88
C MET A 379 1.33 24.23 -0.18
N ASN A 380 1.86 23.41 -1.10
CA ASN A 380 1.03 22.71 -2.10
C ASN A 380 0.01 21.77 -1.43
N GLN A 381 0.38 21.11 -0.33
CA GLN A 381 -0.57 20.29 0.43
C GLN A 381 -1.69 21.15 1.02
N ILE A 382 -1.39 22.30 1.60
CA ILE A 382 -2.38 23.24 2.15
C ILE A 382 -3.31 23.76 1.04
N GLU A 383 -2.76 24.21 -0.09
CA GLU A 383 -3.56 24.76 -1.19
C GLU A 383 -4.52 23.74 -1.81
N ASN A 384 -4.18 22.44 -1.75
CA ASN A 384 -5.04 21.36 -2.21
C ASN A 384 -5.97 20.81 -1.13
N PHE A 385 -5.57 20.85 0.14
CA PHE A 385 -6.33 20.30 1.26
C PHE A 385 -7.50 21.21 1.67
N VAL A 386 -7.24 22.51 1.84
CA VAL A 386 -8.22 23.47 2.37
C VAL A 386 -9.52 23.48 1.55
N PRO A 387 -9.49 23.55 0.20
CA PRO A 387 -10.72 23.62 -0.57
C PRO A 387 -11.59 22.37 -0.43
N VAL A 388 -10.95 21.19 -0.36
CA VAL A 388 -11.63 19.90 -0.19
C VAL A 388 -12.19 19.79 1.22
N TYR A 389 -11.44 20.20 2.24
CA TYR A 389 -11.90 20.19 3.63
C TYR A 389 -13.13 21.08 3.85
N VAL A 390 -13.13 22.27 3.25
CA VAL A 390 -14.29 23.18 3.28
C VAL A 390 -15.47 22.58 2.52
N ALA A 391 -15.23 21.95 1.37
CA ALA A 391 -16.26 21.25 0.61
C ALA A 391 -16.84 20.04 1.35
N LEU A 392 -16.14 19.47 2.35
CA LEU A 392 -16.63 18.40 3.23
C LEU A 392 -17.46 18.96 4.42
N GLY A 393 -17.71 20.27 4.46
CA GLY A 393 -18.48 20.94 5.52
C GLY A 393 -17.64 21.47 6.68
N GLY A 394 -16.31 21.51 6.55
CA GLY A 394 -15.41 22.11 7.53
C GLY A 394 -15.14 23.60 7.26
N THR A 395 -14.31 24.21 8.11
CA THR A 395 -13.86 25.60 7.94
C THR A 395 -12.41 25.70 7.48
N LYS A 396 -12.02 26.87 6.94
CA LYS A 396 -10.64 27.13 6.52
C LYS A 396 -9.66 27.07 7.69
N ASN A 397 -10.07 27.59 8.86
CA ASN A 397 -9.25 27.59 10.08
C ASN A 397 -8.98 26.16 10.56
N GLU A 398 -10.00 25.29 10.59
CA GLU A 398 -9.83 23.88 10.96
C GLU A 398 -8.89 23.14 10.00
N ALA A 399 -8.99 23.43 8.70
CA ALA A 399 -8.10 22.82 7.72
C ALA A 399 -6.64 23.24 7.89
N LEU A 400 -6.40 24.54 8.15
CA LEU A 400 -5.09 25.09 8.44
C LEU A 400 -4.53 24.54 9.76
N ASP A 401 -5.36 24.47 10.80
CA ASP A 401 -5.01 23.91 12.11
C ASP A 401 -4.50 22.48 11.97
N PHE A 402 -5.23 21.64 11.25
CA PHE A 402 -4.87 20.25 11.03
C PHE A 402 -3.49 20.13 10.36
N ILE A 403 -3.26 20.78 9.22
CA ILE A 403 -1.98 20.65 8.51
C ILE A 403 -0.84 21.29 9.32
N PHE A 404 -1.06 22.45 9.93
CA PHE A 404 -0.05 23.16 10.71
C PHE A 404 0.39 22.34 11.93
N SER A 405 -0.56 21.83 12.71
CA SER A 405 -0.27 20.97 13.86
C SER A 405 0.57 19.75 13.44
N ARG A 406 0.16 19.04 12.38
CA ARG A 406 0.79 17.77 12.00
C ARG A 406 2.15 17.93 11.31
N LYS A 407 2.37 19.02 10.58
CA LYS A 407 3.61 19.23 9.81
C LYS A 407 4.63 20.10 10.50
N VAL A 408 4.20 21.03 11.35
CA VAL A 408 5.07 22.07 11.93
C VAL A 408 5.37 21.73 13.37
N ILE A 409 4.33 21.64 14.20
CA ILE A 409 4.49 21.39 15.64
C ILE A 409 5.23 20.08 15.86
N ARG A 410 4.99 19.11 14.98
CA ARG A 410 5.71 17.84 15.01
C ARG A 410 7.22 17.96 14.82
N LYS A 411 7.72 18.85 13.96
CA LYS A 411 9.17 19.05 13.76
C LYS A 411 9.87 19.66 14.98
N LEU A 412 9.08 20.13 15.96
CA LEU A 412 9.57 20.59 17.25
C LEU A 412 9.68 19.43 18.27
N GLN A 413 9.07 18.27 17.99
CA GLN A 413 9.24 17.07 18.82
C GLN A 413 10.70 16.62 18.78
N GLY A 414 11.32 16.43 19.95
CA GLY A 414 12.72 16.03 20.07
C GLY A 414 13.72 17.18 20.26
N LYS A 415 13.31 18.45 20.11
CA LYS A 415 14.12 19.63 20.44
C LYS A 415 13.77 20.14 21.85
N TYR A 416 14.50 19.70 22.85
CA TYR A 416 14.18 19.96 24.27
C TYR A 416 14.99 21.12 24.88
N ASP A 417 15.01 22.28 24.23
CA ASP A 417 15.72 23.48 24.74
C ASP A 417 14.76 24.44 25.46
N GLU A 418 15.22 25.15 26.50
CA GLU A 418 14.41 26.17 27.21
C GLU A 418 13.89 27.26 26.26
N HIS A 419 14.64 27.58 25.21
CA HIS A 419 14.24 28.51 24.15
C HIS A 419 12.96 28.04 23.43
N VAL A 420 12.80 26.73 23.22
CA VAL A 420 11.61 26.15 22.58
C VAL A 420 10.39 26.36 23.48
N LYS A 421 10.52 26.21 24.80
CA LYS A 421 9.40 26.37 25.75
C LYS A 421 8.84 27.80 25.79
N ASP A 422 9.71 28.80 25.81
CA ASP A 422 9.30 30.20 25.72
C ASP A 422 8.69 30.52 24.34
N GLY A 423 9.33 30.03 23.27
CA GLY A 423 8.82 30.14 21.90
C GLY A 423 7.40 29.57 21.74
N LEU A 424 7.13 28.39 22.29
CA LEU A 424 5.81 27.75 22.27
C LEU A 424 4.74 28.59 22.99
N THR A 425 5.10 29.25 24.10
CA THR A 425 4.19 30.12 24.84
C THR A 425 3.87 31.40 24.05
N LYS A 426 4.88 31.98 23.41
CA LYS A 426 4.71 33.12 22.50
C LYS A 426 3.85 32.74 21.28
N MET A 427 4.03 31.54 20.75
CA MET A 427 3.27 31.02 19.61
C MET A 427 1.76 30.93 19.90
N VAL A 428 1.36 30.39 21.07
CA VAL A 428 -0.06 30.32 21.45
C VAL A 428 -0.68 31.72 21.53
N ARG A 429 0.04 32.70 22.09
CA ARG A 429 -0.44 34.10 22.13
C ARG A 429 -0.55 34.71 20.73
N PHE A 430 0.41 34.40 19.87
CA PHE A 430 0.44 34.90 18.49
C PHE A 430 -0.70 34.31 17.65
N ILE A 431 -0.94 33.01 17.76
CA ILE A 431 -2.08 32.32 17.12
C ILE A 431 -3.40 32.94 17.55
N ASN A 432 -3.60 33.10 18.86
CA ASN A 432 -4.81 33.70 19.42
C ASN A 432 -5.03 35.15 18.96
N SER A 433 -3.96 35.90 18.71
CA SER A 433 -4.03 37.26 18.15
C SER A 433 -4.41 37.28 16.66
N LEU A 434 -3.90 36.33 15.86
CA LEU A 434 -4.12 36.28 14.41
C LEU A 434 -5.47 35.67 14.01
N TYR A 435 -5.84 34.57 14.66
CA TYR A 435 -7.02 33.78 14.28
C TYR A 435 -8.19 33.99 15.25
N GLY A 436 -7.92 34.43 16.48
CA GLY A 436 -8.90 34.46 17.56
C GLY A 436 -8.77 33.24 18.48
N LYS A 437 -9.41 33.33 19.65
CA LYS A 437 -9.33 32.29 20.68
C LYS A 437 -10.03 31.01 20.24
N ASP A 438 -9.43 29.86 20.55
CA ASP A 438 -9.97 28.51 20.36
C ASP A 438 -10.24 28.15 18.87
N GLN A 439 -9.58 28.85 17.93
CA GLN A 439 -9.75 28.62 16.49
C GLN A 439 -8.82 27.54 15.92
N LEU A 440 -7.69 27.25 16.58
CA LEU A 440 -6.71 26.23 16.19
C LEU A 440 -6.52 25.17 17.31
N PRO A 441 -7.55 24.39 17.65
CA PRO A 441 -7.52 23.47 18.79
C PRO A 441 -6.48 22.35 18.69
N TYR A 442 -6.23 21.78 17.51
CA TYR A 442 -5.21 20.72 17.35
C TYR A 442 -3.82 21.27 17.62
N THR A 443 -3.52 22.45 17.09
CA THR A 443 -2.24 23.13 17.32
C THR A 443 -2.05 23.45 18.79
N GLU A 444 -3.07 23.98 19.47
CA GLU A 444 -3.01 24.28 20.90
C GLU A 444 -2.81 23.02 21.75
N GLU A 445 -3.55 21.93 21.48
CA GLU A 445 -3.39 20.65 22.18
C GLU A 445 -1.97 20.09 21.99
N ALA A 446 -1.46 20.09 20.75
CA ALA A 446 -0.11 19.62 20.44
C ALA A 446 0.97 20.45 21.15
N ILE A 447 0.81 21.77 21.25
CA ILE A 447 1.72 22.64 22.01
C ILE A 447 1.66 22.31 23.51
N VAL A 448 0.47 22.07 24.06
CA VAL A 448 0.31 21.72 25.48
C VAL A 448 1.00 20.38 25.78
N GLU A 449 0.84 19.37 24.93
CA GLU A 449 1.51 18.08 25.09
C GLU A 449 3.03 18.20 25.00
N LEU A 450 3.56 18.97 24.03
CA LEU A 450 4.98 19.25 23.93
C LEU A 450 5.53 19.92 25.20
N ARG A 451 4.80 20.90 25.73
CA ARG A 451 5.19 21.59 26.98
C ARG A 451 5.21 20.65 28.18
N LYS A 452 4.30 19.67 28.25
CA LYS A 452 4.32 18.65 29.32
C LYS A 452 5.55 17.75 29.25
N LYS A 453 6.04 17.44 28.05
CA LYS A 453 7.28 16.65 27.85
C LYS A 453 8.58 17.45 28.09
N LEU A 454 8.49 18.78 28.16
CA LEU A 454 9.58 19.73 28.42
C LEU A 454 9.71 20.12 29.91
N ILE A 455 8.94 19.49 30.80
CA ILE A 455 9.01 19.61 32.26
C ILE A 455 9.55 18.29 32.79
#